data_AF-A0A7S0P0C9-F1
#
_entry.id   AF-A0A7S0P0C9-F1
#
_cell.length_a   1.000
_cell.length_b   1.000
_cell.length_c   1.000
_cell.angle_alpha   90.00
_cell.angle_beta   90.00
_cell.angle_gamma   90.00
#
_symmetry.space_group_name_H-M   'P 1'
#
loop_
_entity.id
_entity.type
_entity.pdbx_description
1 polymer ?
#
loop_
_entity_poly.entity_id
_entity_poly.type
_entity_poly.pdbx_seq_one_letter_code
_entity_poly.pdbx_strand_id
1 'polypeptide(L)'
;LSNQPIGLTDAAGAVTLDKLGSPIDALDADLGCDGKQRLTCGVHLHGVGDGGVLLRLRTDRTTAMRLAPVDSALVSVGTADPVPTPLARPDPTHGIHFGLVGNIWNTNYPFWYPFVPEDAASQFRFKFELP
;
A
#
# COMPACT_ATOMS: atom_id res chain seq x y z
N LEU A 1 -16.47 0.30 32.77
CA LEU A 1 -15.06 -0.16 32.66
C LEU A 1 -15.09 -1.48 31.89
N SER A 2 -14.90 -1.42 30.57
CA SER A 2 -14.91 -2.59 29.69
C SER A 2 -13.47 -2.89 29.29
N ASN A 3 -12.97 -4.06 29.70
CA ASN A 3 -11.68 -4.59 29.30
C ASN A 3 -11.71 -4.95 27.82
N GLN A 4 -11.03 -4.17 26.98
CA GLN A 4 -10.57 -4.62 25.67
C GLN A 4 -9.04 -4.76 25.75
N PRO A 5 -8.46 -5.85 25.22
CA PRO A 5 -7.02 -6.05 25.26
C PRO A 5 -6.33 -4.97 24.40
N ILE A 6 -5.52 -4.14 25.06
CA ILE A 6 -4.56 -3.25 24.43
C ILE A 6 -3.47 -4.15 23.83
N GLY A 7 -3.38 -4.25 22.50
CA GLY A 7 -2.38 -5.10 21.86
C GLY A 7 -2.19 -4.84 20.37
N LEU A 8 -1.20 -3.99 20.05
CA LEU A 8 -0.48 -3.82 18.77
C LEU A 8 -1.38 -3.31 17.59
N THR A 9 -1.39 -2.05 17.14
CA THR A 9 -0.29 -1.11 16.86
C THR A 9 -0.78 0.36 16.75
N ASP A 10 -0.73 1.12 17.85
CA ASP A 10 -0.92 2.61 17.90
C ASP A 10 0.31 3.41 17.39
N ALA A 11 1.16 2.77 16.58
CA ALA A 11 2.47 3.28 16.18
C ALA A 11 2.51 3.82 14.74
N ALA A 12 1.57 3.43 13.88
CA ALA A 12 1.58 3.81 12.47
C ALA A 12 0.97 5.21 12.25
N GLY A 13 1.60 6.03 11.38
CA GLY A 13 0.93 7.19 10.80
C GLY A 13 -0.31 6.78 9.98
N ALA A 14 -1.23 7.70 9.73
CA ALA A 14 -2.42 7.38 8.94
C ALA A 14 -2.05 7.32 7.44
N VAL A 15 -2.50 6.26 6.76
CA VAL A 15 -2.32 6.07 5.31
C VAL A 15 -3.68 6.14 4.64
N THR A 16 -3.93 7.24 3.93
CA THR A 16 -5.16 7.44 3.18
C THR A 16 -4.89 7.29 1.69
N LEU A 17 -5.69 6.50 1.00
CA LEU A 17 -5.58 6.22 -0.43
C LEU A 17 -6.64 7.01 -1.19
N ASP A 18 -6.29 7.55 -2.35
CA ASP A 18 -7.30 7.98 -3.31
C ASP A 18 -7.95 6.74 -3.98
N LYS A 19 -9.25 6.60 -3.79
CA LYS A 19 -10.10 5.58 -4.39
C LYS A 19 -11.18 6.26 -5.20
N LEU A 20 -10.97 6.34 -6.51
CA LEU A 20 -11.93 6.94 -7.45
C LEU A 20 -12.31 8.38 -7.07
N GLY A 21 -11.33 9.19 -6.63
CA GLY A 21 -11.53 10.58 -6.19
C GLY A 21 -11.97 10.72 -4.72
N SER A 22 -12.14 9.60 -4.00
CA SER A 22 -12.52 9.60 -2.58
C SER A 22 -11.36 9.17 -1.69
N PRO A 23 -11.07 9.90 -0.59
CA PRO A 23 -10.06 9.50 0.36
C PRO A 23 -10.58 8.35 1.24
N ILE A 24 -9.87 7.22 1.26
CA ILE A 24 -10.21 6.03 2.04
C ILE A 24 -9.02 5.63 2.91
N ASP A 25 -9.24 5.29 4.18
CA ASP A 25 -8.16 4.75 5.02
C ASP A 25 -7.77 3.36 4.49
N ALA A 26 -6.46 3.10 4.35
CA ALA A 26 -5.98 1.79 3.91
C ALA A 26 -6.43 0.65 4.83
N LEU A 27 -6.69 0.96 6.12
CA LEU A 27 -7.13 0.00 7.12
C LEU A 27 -8.64 -0.26 7.10
N ASP A 28 -9.45 0.53 6.39
CA ASP A 28 -10.91 0.35 6.30
C ASP A 28 -11.29 -0.88 5.46
N ALA A 29 -10.37 -1.40 4.64
CA ALA A 29 -10.57 -2.63 3.86
C ALA A 29 -10.37 -3.91 4.71
N ASP A 30 -10.35 -3.79 6.03
CA ASP A 30 -10.28 -4.92 6.98
C ASP A 30 -11.67 -5.35 7.46
N LEU A 31 -11.97 -6.64 7.32
CA LEU A 31 -13.23 -7.22 7.78
C LEU A 31 -13.23 -7.55 9.28
N GLY A 32 -12.17 -7.18 10.01
CA GLY A 32 -12.10 -7.31 11.47
C GLY A 32 -11.97 -8.75 11.96
N CYS A 33 -11.34 -9.62 11.17
CA CYS A 33 -11.12 -11.01 11.59
C CYS A 33 -9.92 -11.17 12.52
N ASP A 34 -10.04 -12.15 13.41
CA ASP A 34 -9.08 -12.48 14.46
C ASP A 34 -7.89 -13.34 13.97
N GLY A 35 -7.77 -13.55 12.66
CA GLY A 35 -6.78 -14.42 12.03
C GLY A 35 -6.95 -15.92 12.32
N LYS A 36 -8.01 -16.33 13.03
CA LYS A 36 -8.25 -17.73 13.43
C LYS A 36 -9.32 -18.42 12.60
N GLN A 37 -10.19 -17.67 11.94
CA GLN A 37 -11.17 -18.18 10.99
C GLN A 37 -10.72 -17.86 9.56
N ARG A 38 -10.82 -18.83 8.64
CA ARG A 38 -10.40 -18.76 7.22
C ARG A 38 -11.19 -17.73 6.37
N LEU A 39 -11.87 -16.78 7.01
CA LEU A 39 -12.50 -15.65 6.34
C LEU A 39 -11.41 -14.59 6.08
N THR A 40 -11.45 -14.02 4.89
CA THR A 40 -10.44 -13.11 4.34
C THR A 40 -10.25 -11.89 5.25
N CYS A 41 -9.05 -11.63 5.78
CA CYS A 41 -8.76 -10.38 6.50
C CYS A 41 -8.31 -9.28 5.55
N GLY A 42 -8.09 -8.07 6.10
CA GLY A 42 -7.76 -6.89 5.31
C GLY A 42 -6.77 -7.15 4.18
N VAL A 43 -7.01 -6.50 3.05
CA VAL A 43 -6.14 -6.64 1.87
C VAL A 43 -5.09 -5.56 1.95
N HIS A 44 -3.82 -5.95 1.92
CA HIS A 44 -2.69 -5.02 1.98
C HIS A 44 -2.40 -4.37 0.61
N LEU A 45 -2.77 -5.03 -0.49
CA LEU A 45 -2.65 -4.51 -1.85
C LEU A 45 -3.92 -3.79 -2.30
N HIS A 46 -3.77 -2.56 -2.78
CA HIS A 46 -4.87 -1.68 -3.14
C HIS A 46 -4.65 -1.06 -4.52
N GLY A 47 -5.73 -0.88 -5.29
CA GLY A 47 -5.73 0.10 -6.38
C GLY A 47 -5.68 1.54 -5.82
N VAL A 48 -4.92 2.43 -6.46
CA VAL A 48 -4.82 3.85 -6.06
C VAL A 48 -5.07 4.75 -7.27
N GLY A 49 -5.84 5.81 -7.08
CA GLY A 49 -6.14 6.82 -8.09
C GLY A 49 -5.05 7.88 -8.23
N ASP A 50 -5.30 8.87 -9.08
CA ASP A 50 -4.37 9.95 -9.40
C ASP A 50 -4.02 10.83 -8.20
N GLY A 51 -4.89 10.88 -7.18
CA GLY A 51 -4.64 11.54 -5.91
C GLY A 51 -3.62 10.80 -5.03
N GLY A 52 -3.20 9.58 -5.40
CA GLY A 52 -2.12 8.87 -4.75
C GLY A 52 -2.39 8.49 -3.30
N VAL A 53 -1.32 8.48 -2.51
CA VAL A 53 -1.30 8.11 -1.11
C VAL A 53 -0.98 9.35 -0.27
N LEU A 54 -1.82 9.63 0.73
CA LEU A 54 -1.59 10.67 1.71
C LEU A 54 -1.10 10.03 3.02
N LEU A 55 0.11 10.39 3.41
CA LEU A 55 0.74 9.97 4.65
C LEU A 55 0.64 11.09 5.67
N ARG A 56 0.04 10.81 6.83
CA ARG A 56 -0.02 11.76 7.95
C ARG A 56 0.80 11.27 9.13
N LEU A 57 1.58 12.16 9.71
CA LEU A 57 2.31 11.88 10.95
C LEU A 57 1.31 11.71 12.10
N ARG A 58 1.55 10.72 12.95
CA ARG A 58 0.71 10.48 14.14
C ARG A 58 0.73 11.68 15.10
N THR A 59 1.92 12.25 15.32
CA THR A 59 2.15 13.33 16.31
C THR A 59 1.58 14.66 15.87
N ASP A 60 1.36 14.83 14.57
CA ASP A 60 0.84 16.06 13.99
C ASP A 60 0.03 15.76 12.73
N ARG A 61 -1.30 15.77 12.88
CA ARG A 61 -2.24 15.53 11.79
C ARG A 61 -2.28 16.66 10.75
N THR A 62 -1.58 17.76 11.00
CA THR A 62 -1.46 18.88 10.05
C THR A 62 -0.33 18.66 9.05
N THR A 63 0.77 18.04 9.49
CA THR A 63 1.87 17.65 8.60
C THR A 63 1.50 16.40 7.81
N ALA A 64 1.38 16.55 6.49
CA ALA A 64 1.04 15.48 5.58
C ALA A 64 1.94 15.52 4.35
N MET A 65 2.28 14.34 3.82
CA MET A 65 2.98 14.19 2.55
C MET A 65 2.08 13.39 1.60
N ARG A 66 1.92 13.87 0.37
CA ARG A 66 1.25 13.11 -0.69
C ARG A 66 2.28 12.53 -1.65
N LEU A 67 2.10 11.25 -1.98
CA LEU A 67 2.88 10.54 -2.97
C LEU A 67 1.93 9.94 -4.02
N ALA A 68 2.05 10.36 -5.27
CA ALA A 68 1.27 9.79 -6.37
C ALA A 68 2.20 9.04 -7.34
N PRO A 69 2.05 7.71 -7.49
CA PRO A 69 2.73 6.95 -8.53
C PRO A 69 2.11 7.27 -9.90
N VAL A 70 2.87 7.84 -10.82
CA VAL A 70 2.35 8.13 -12.16
C VAL A 70 2.34 6.86 -13.03
N ASP A 71 3.26 5.94 -12.74
CA ASP A 71 3.49 4.73 -13.54
C ASP A 71 3.03 3.44 -12.83
N SER A 72 2.30 3.54 -11.72
CA SER A 72 1.72 2.38 -11.04
C SER A 72 0.34 2.72 -10.48
N ALA A 73 -0.64 1.86 -10.74
CA ALA A 73 -1.99 2.00 -10.18
C ALA A 73 -2.20 1.13 -8.93
N LEU A 74 -1.14 0.46 -8.44
CA LEU A 74 -1.20 -0.46 -7.32
C LEU A 74 -0.24 -0.02 -6.22
N VAL A 75 -0.76 0.00 -4.99
CA VAL A 75 0.02 0.26 -3.78
C VAL A 75 -0.20 -0.86 -2.78
N SER A 76 0.89 -1.37 -2.25
CA SER A 76 0.93 -2.34 -1.17
C SER A 76 1.27 -1.61 0.13
N VAL A 77 0.41 -1.74 1.14
CA VAL A 77 0.56 -1.06 2.44
C VAL A 77 1.14 -2.05 3.45
N GLY A 78 2.22 -1.64 4.10
CA GLY A 78 2.98 -2.45 5.02
C GLY A 78 3.91 -3.42 4.30
N THR A 79 3.39 -4.55 3.82
CA THR A 79 4.22 -5.58 3.19
C THR A 79 4.56 -5.21 1.74
N ALA A 80 5.81 -5.43 1.35
CA ALA A 80 6.28 -5.26 -0.03
C ALA A 80 5.93 -6.48 -0.90
N ASP A 81 4.63 -6.71 -1.13
CA ASP A 81 4.14 -7.86 -1.89
C ASP A 81 3.20 -7.39 -3.03
N PRO A 82 3.43 -7.82 -4.29
CA PRO A 82 2.60 -7.46 -5.43
C PRO A 82 1.33 -8.32 -5.59
N VAL A 83 1.08 -9.30 -4.72
CA VAL A 83 -0.17 -10.08 -4.71
C VAL A 83 -1.04 -9.72 -3.51
N PRO A 84 -2.38 -9.83 -3.61
CA PRO A 84 -3.27 -9.45 -2.51
C PRO A 84 -3.24 -10.42 -1.33
N THR A 85 -2.41 -11.46 -1.38
CA THR A 85 -2.24 -12.48 -0.32
C THR A 85 -0.91 -12.31 0.38
N PRO A 86 -0.81 -12.51 1.71
CA PRO A 86 -1.86 -12.99 2.60
C PRO A 86 -2.96 -11.96 2.86
N LEU A 87 -4.18 -12.47 3.10
CA LEU A 87 -5.34 -11.68 3.47
C LEU A 87 -5.26 -11.39 4.97
N ALA A 88 -4.36 -10.48 5.34
CA ALA A 88 -4.03 -10.07 6.69
C ALA A 88 -4.06 -8.55 6.76
N ARG A 89 -4.62 -8.01 7.84
CA ARG A 89 -4.68 -6.57 8.07
C ARG A 89 -3.27 -5.95 7.88
N PRO A 90 -3.11 -4.94 7.01
CA PRO A 90 -1.80 -4.37 6.75
C PRO A 90 -1.26 -3.64 7.98
N ASP A 91 0.05 -3.70 8.18
CA ASP A 91 0.77 -2.92 9.18
C ASP A 91 1.51 -1.75 8.49
N PRO A 92 0.97 -0.52 8.53
CA PRO A 92 1.54 0.59 7.77
C PRO A 92 2.91 1.06 8.28
N THR A 93 3.38 0.57 9.44
CA THR A 93 4.74 0.88 9.93
C THR A 93 5.84 0.35 9.01
N HIS A 94 5.54 -0.66 8.19
CA HIS A 94 6.46 -1.21 7.19
C HIS A 94 6.46 -0.43 5.86
N GLY A 95 5.75 0.70 5.79
CA GLY A 95 5.78 1.63 4.66
C GLY A 95 4.74 1.36 3.59
N ILE A 96 4.96 1.95 2.41
CA ILE A 96 4.14 1.76 1.22
C ILE A 96 5.03 1.38 0.04
N HIS A 97 4.54 0.48 -0.80
CA HIS A 97 5.32 -0.13 -1.89
C HIS A 97 4.50 -0.09 -3.16
N PHE A 98 5.12 0.21 -4.30
CA PHE A 98 4.44 0.26 -5.60
C PHE A 98 4.95 -0.85 -6.50
N GLY A 99 4.03 -1.54 -7.17
CA GLY A 99 4.40 -2.52 -8.19
C GLY A 99 4.86 -1.80 -9.45
N LEU A 100 6.17 -1.75 -9.68
CA LEU A 100 6.78 -1.09 -10.85
C LEU A 100 7.05 -2.06 -12.00
N VAL A 101 7.45 -3.29 -11.65
CA VAL A 101 7.72 -4.39 -12.58
C VAL A 101 7.19 -5.67 -11.96
N GLY A 102 6.68 -6.60 -12.78
CA GLY A 102 6.10 -7.84 -12.27
C GLY A 102 6.28 -9.00 -13.24
N ASN A 103 6.94 -10.05 -12.78
CA ASN A 103 7.00 -11.36 -13.44
C ASN A 103 6.71 -12.51 -12.45
N ILE A 104 5.83 -12.27 -11.47
CA ILE A 104 5.62 -13.22 -10.36
C ILE A 104 5.09 -14.58 -10.81
N TRP A 105 4.43 -14.64 -11.97
CA TRP A 105 3.88 -15.88 -12.53
C TRP A 105 4.81 -16.58 -13.50
N ASN A 106 5.94 -15.96 -13.87
CA ASN A 106 6.91 -16.49 -14.83
C ASN A 106 6.29 -16.95 -16.17
N THR A 107 5.13 -16.41 -16.53
CA THR A 107 4.34 -16.78 -17.72
C THR A 107 4.32 -15.71 -18.81
N ASN A 108 4.77 -14.48 -18.52
CA ASN A 108 4.77 -13.38 -19.49
C ASN A 108 6.20 -13.08 -19.97
N TYR A 109 6.49 -13.50 -21.21
CA TYR A 109 7.83 -13.55 -21.81
C TYR A 109 8.56 -12.21 -22.09
N PRO A 110 7.98 -10.99 -21.97
CA PRO A 110 8.77 -9.75 -22.08
C PRO A 110 8.85 -8.92 -20.78
N PHE A 111 8.60 -9.47 -19.58
CA PHE A 111 8.69 -8.71 -18.31
C PHE A 111 9.92 -9.03 -17.46
N TRP A 112 10.92 -9.74 -18.00
CA TRP A 112 12.22 -9.84 -17.32
C TRP A 112 12.84 -8.45 -17.31
N TYR A 113 13.31 -7.98 -16.16
CA TYR A 113 13.96 -6.68 -16.08
C TYR A 113 15.46 -6.86 -15.81
N PRO A 114 16.33 -6.33 -16.68
CA PRO A 114 16.05 -5.81 -18.03
C PRO A 114 15.70 -6.95 -19.01
N PHE A 115 14.82 -6.72 -19.99
CA PHE A 115 14.54 -7.70 -21.05
C PHE A 115 15.52 -7.50 -22.21
N VAL A 116 15.78 -6.23 -22.52
CA VAL A 116 16.87 -5.76 -23.38
C VAL A 116 17.78 -4.80 -22.61
N PRO A 117 19.07 -4.64 -22.96
CA PRO A 117 20.02 -3.81 -22.21
C PRO A 117 19.54 -2.37 -21.94
N GLU A 118 18.75 -1.80 -22.84
CA GLU A 118 18.17 -0.46 -22.73
C GLU A 118 17.19 -0.34 -21.56
N ASP A 119 16.51 -1.43 -21.19
CA ASP A 119 15.57 -1.43 -20.07
C ASP A 119 16.28 -1.17 -18.75
N ALA A 120 17.59 -1.43 -18.62
CA ALA A 120 18.36 -1.24 -17.39
C ALA A 120 18.32 0.21 -16.88
N ALA A 121 17.99 1.16 -17.76
CA ALA A 121 17.81 2.57 -17.46
C ALA A 121 16.33 2.99 -17.28
N SER A 122 15.40 2.06 -17.05
CA SER A 122 14.00 2.39 -16.87
C SER A 122 13.78 3.36 -15.72
N GLN A 123 12.91 4.33 -15.95
CA GLN A 123 12.57 5.38 -15.01
C GLN A 123 11.10 5.29 -14.64
N PHE A 124 10.82 5.48 -13.36
CA PHE A 124 9.46 5.50 -12.82
C PHE A 124 9.22 6.86 -12.19
N ARG A 125 8.07 7.45 -12.52
CA ARG A 125 7.72 8.81 -12.15
C ARG A 125 6.82 8.81 -10.93
N PHE A 126 7.16 9.69 -9.99
CA PHE A 126 6.42 9.94 -8.78
C PHE A 126 6.22 11.44 -8.61
N LYS A 127 5.03 11.83 -8.16
CA LYS A 127 4.77 13.20 -7.71
C LYS A 127 4.80 13.23 -6.19
N PHE A 128 5.56 14.16 -5.65
CA PHE A 128 5.65 14.41 -4.21
C PHE A 128 5.04 15.78 -3.92
N GLU A 129 4.10 15.82 -2.99
CA GLU A 129 3.65 17.05 -2.34
C GLU A 129 4.16 16.98 -0.91
N LEU A 130 5.16 17.80 -0.61
CA LEU A 130 5.77 17.89 0.71
C LEU A 130 4.93 18.81 1.61
N PRO A 131 5.05 18.69 2.95
CA PRO A 131 4.37 19.56 3.90
C PRO A 131 4.71 21.04 3.75
#